data_AF-A0A519KY98-F1
#
_entry.id   AF-A0A519KY98-F1
#
_cell.length_a   1.000
_cell.length_b   1.000
_cell.length_c   1.000
_cell.angle_alpha   90.00
_cell.angle_beta   90.00
_cell.angle_gamma   90.00
#
_symmetry.space_group_name_H-M   'P 1'
#
loop_
_entity.id
_entity.type
_entity.pdbx_description
1 polymer ?
#
loop_
_entity_poly.entity_id
_entity_poly.type
_entity_poly.pdbx_seq_one_letter_code
_entity_poly.pdbx_strand_id
1 'polypeptide(L)'
;MFVFIGACLAGFYLILRDLLPYLEAQRSGVVKTRGYKPRSIYRAEEPDRFRVLLRNRVDGMIIGLLACVFGVLWVTIGLFALLALFPIGAMMTAISRRSKTPRTQISEPSA
;
A
#
# COMPACT_ATOMS: atom_id res chain seq x y z
N MET A 1 8.60 -4.29 9.26
CA MET A 1 8.67 -5.22 8.11
C MET A 1 7.35 -5.96 7.87
N PHE A 2 6.76 -6.62 8.87
CA PHE A 2 5.48 -7.35 8.74
C PHE A 2 4.30 -6.51 8.23
N VAL A 3 4.20 -5.24 8.63
CA VAL A 3 3.14 -4.31 8.17
C VAL A 3 3.17 -4.11 6.65
N PHE A 4 4.37 -4.13 6.05
CA PHE A 4 4.57 -3.92 4.62
C PHE A 4 4.15 -5.14 3.81
N ILE A 5 4.53 -6.33 4.29
CA ILE A 5 4.14 -7.60 3.70
C ILE A 5 2.61 -7.74 3.77
N GLY A 6 2.00 -7.37 4.90
CA GLY A 6 0.55 -7.35 5.07
C GLY A 6 -0.16 -6.41 4.09
N ALA A 7 0.35 -5.19 3.89
CA ALA A 7 -0.21 -4.23 2.94
C ALA A 7 -0.09 -4.72 1.48
N CYS A 8 1.06 -5.27 1.09
CA CYS A 8 1.25 -5.86 -0.25
C CYS A 8 0.33 -7.05 -0.48
N LEU A 9 0.23 -7.98 0.48
CA LEU A 9 -0.65 -9.16 0.36
C LEU A 9 -2.12 -8.75 0.30
N ALA A 10 -2.54 -7.81 1.13
CA ALA A 10 -3.92 -7.33 1.17
C ALA A 10 -4.31 -6.66 -0.16
N GLY A 11 -3.44 -5.81 -0.72
CA GLY A 11 -3.65 -5.18 -2.02
C GLY A 11 -3.72 -6.22 -3.15
N PHE A 12 -2.78 -7.16 -3.18
CA PHE A 12 -2.76 -8.23 -4.19
C PHE A 12 -3.99 -9.15 -4.11
N TYR A 13 -4.41 -9.50 -2.89
CA TYR A 13 -5.60 -10.32 -2.66
C TYR A 13 -6.89 -9.62 -3.12
N LEU A 14 -7.04 -8.33 -2.84
CA LEU A 14 -8.18 -7.54 -3.31
C LEU A 14 -8.26 -7.51 -4.84
N ILE A 15 -7.13 -7.27 -5.51
CA ILE A 15 -7.06 -7.27 -6.98
C ILE A 15 -7.42 -8.65 -7.54
N LEU A 16 -6.81 -9.73 -7.04
CA LEU A 16 -7.08 -11.08 -7.53
C LEU A 16 -8.55 -11.49 -7.32
N ARG A 17 -9.11 -11.14 -6.16
CA ARG A 17 -10.49 -11.49 -5.78
C ARG A 17 -11.53 -10.93 -6.76
N ASP A 18 -11.31 -9.76 -7.32
CA ASP A 18 -12.23 -9.15 -8.28
C ASP A 18 -11.81 -9.39 -9.76
N LEU A 19 -10.52 -9.61 -10.02
CA LEU A 19 -10.02 -9.89 -11.38
C LEU A 19 -10.44 -11.28 -11.89
N LEU A 20 -10.35 -12.32 -11.05
CA LEU A 20 -10.77 -13.69 -11.38
C LEU A 20 -12.22 -13.75 -11.90
N PRO A 21 -13.23 -13.25 -11.16
CA PRO A 21 -14.61 -13.29 -11.61
C PRO A 21 -14.89 -12.33 -12.78
N TYR A 22 -14.09 -11.28 -12.98
CA TYR A 22 -14.19 -10.42 -14.16
C TYR A 22 -13.74 -11.17 -15.44
N LEU A 23 -12.59 -11.83 -15.40
CA LEU A 23 -12.07 -12.66 -16.51
C LEU A 23 -13.03 -13.81 -16.84
N GLU A 24 -13.60 -14.44 -15.81
CA GLU A 24 -14.55 -15.53 -15.98
C GLU A 24 -15.86 -15.05 -16.63
N ALA A 25 -16.35 -13.87 -16.26
CA ALA A 25 -17.51 -13.24 -16.90
C ALA A 25 -17.25 -12.84 -18.36
N GLN A 26 -16.04 -12.35 -18.67
CA GLN A 26 -15.67 -11.95 -20.02
C GLN A 26 -15.53 -13.16 -20.95
N ARG A 27 -14.98 -14.28 -20.45
CA ARG A 27 -14.79 -15.52 -21.21
C ARG A 27 -16.09 -16.32 -21.35
N SER A 28 -16.89 -16.43 -20.30
CA SER A 28 -18.12 -17.24 -20.32
C SER A 28 -19.34 -16.51 -20.89
N GLY A 29 -19.35 -15.17 -20.90
CA GLY A 29 -20.54 -14.39 -21.25
C GLY A 29 -21.68 -14.53 -20.23
N VAL A 30 -21.39 -15.11 -19.05
CA VAL A 30 -22.34 -15.33 -17.95
C VAL A 30 -21.85 -14.60 -16.72
N VAL A 31 -22.71 -13.78 -16.13
CA VAL A 31 -22.45 -13.14 -14.85
C VAL A 31 -23.39 -13.71 -13.80
N LYS A 32 -22.83 -14.25 -12.71
CA LYS A 32 -23.59 -14.66 -11.53
C LYS A 32 -23.79 -13.47 -10.60
N THR A 33 -25.01 -13.26 -10.14
CA THR A 33 -25.33 -12.26 -9.11
C THR A 33 -24.76 -12.66 -7.74
N ARG A 34 -24.24 -11.70 -6.97
CA ARG A 34 -23.88 -11.89 -5.56
C ARG A 34 -25.15 -11.75 -4.71
N GLY A 35 -25.60 -12.83 -4.07
CA GLY A 35 -26.77 -12.82 -3.19
C GLY A 35 -27.13 -14.21 -2.65
N TYR A 36 -28.14 -14.29 -1.78
CA TYR A 36 -28.61 -15.53 -1.13
C TYR A 36 -29.09 -16.59 -2.13
N LYS A 37 -29.48 -16.17 -3.34
CA LYS A 37 -29.83 -17.06 -4.46
C LYS A 37 -29.14 -16.57 -5.73
N PRO A 38 -27.94 -17.10 -6.08
CA PRO A 38 -27.22 -16.67 -7.26
C PRO A 38 -27.99 -17.08 -8.52
N ARG A 39 -28.30 -16.10 -9.39
CA ARG A 39 -28.85 -16.33 -10.74
C ARG A 39 -27.74 -16.07 -11.76
N SER A 40 -27.64 -16.95 -12.74
CA SER A 40 -26.84 -16.73 -13.95
C SER A 40 -27.60 -15.80 -14.88
N ILE A 41 -26.98 -14.68 -15.24
CA ILE A 41 -27.50 -13.76 -16.25
C ILE A 41 -26.63 -13.92 -17.50
N TYR A 42 -27.26 -14.32 -18.60
CA TYR A 42 -26.61 -14.47 -19.89
C TYR A 42 -26.62 -13.14 -20.62
N ARG A 43 -25.49 -12.81 -21.26
CA ARG A 43 -25.37 -11.60 -22.08
C ARG A 43 -26.40 -11.53 -23.22
N ALA A 44 -26.81 -12.69 -23.74
CA ALA A 44 -27.77 -12.80 -24.83
C ALA A 44 -29.22 -12.53 -24.41
N GLU A 45 -29.58 -12.82 -23.15
CA GLU A 45 -30.95 -12.67 -22.65
C GLU A 45 -31.21 -11.27 -22.07
N GLU A 46 -30.28 -10.73 -21.27
CA GLU A 46 -30.45 -9.43 -20.60
C GLU A 46 -29.15 -8.58 -20.69
N PRO A 47 -28.87 -7.93 -21.85
CA PRO A 47 -27.61 -7.24 -22.08
C PRO A 47 -27.39 -6.02 -21.17
N ASP A 48 -28.45 -5.30 -20.81
CA ASP A 48 -28.34 -4.11 -19.94
C ASP A 48 -27.98 -4.48 -18.50
N ARG A 49 -28.62 -5.52 -17.94
CA ARG A 49 -28.29 -6.03 -16.60
C ARG A 49 -26.88 -6.62 -16.54
N PHE A 50 -26.45 -7.30 -17.61
CA PHE A 50 -25.09 -7.80 -17.72
C PHE A 50 -24.06 -6.66 -17.64
N ARG A 51 -24.31 -5.54 -18.33
CA ARG A 51 -23.43 -4.34 -18.27
C ARG A 51 -23.39 -3.71 -16.89
N VAL A 52 -24.53 -3.57 -16.21
CA VAL A 52 -24.59 -3.00 -14.84
C VAL A 52 -23.82 -3.87 -13.85
N LEU A 53 -23.98 -5.19 -13.91
CA LEU A 53 -23.24 -6.11 -13.04
C LEU A 53 -21.74 -6.12 -13.30
N LEU A 54 -21.33 -6.00 -14.58
CA LEU A 54 -19.92 -5.84 -14.94
C LEU A 54 -19.35 -4.53 -14.38
N ARG A 55 -20.10 -3.43 -14.52
CA ARG A 55 -19.68 -2.12 -14.02
C ARG A 55 -19.52 -2.10 -12.50
N ASN A 56 -20.44 -2.71 -11.74
CA ASN A 56 -20.27 -2.87 -10.29
C ASN A 56 -19.02 -3.69 -9.90
N ARG A 57 -18.60 -4.65 -10.74
CA ARG A 57 -17.34 -5.39 -10.51
C ARG A 57 -16.12 -4.53 -10.81
N VAL A 58 -16.18 -3.71 -11.86
CA VAL A 58 -15.13 -2.73 -12.18
C VAL A 58 -15.00 -1.69 -11.06
N ASP A 59 -16.10 -1.21 -10.50
CA ASP A 59 -16.07 -0.31 -9.34
C ASP A 59 -15.41 -0.98 -8.12
N GLY A 60 -15.65 -2.29 -7.92
CA GLY A 60 -14.92 -3.10 -6.92
C GLY A 60 -13.41 -3.16 -7.20
N MET A 61 -13.00 -3.36 -8.46
CA MET A 61 -11.59 -3.30 -8.85
C MET A 61 -10.98 -1.92 -8.60
N ILE A 62 -11.71 -0.82 -8.85
CA ILE A 62 -11.24 0.54 -8.60
C ILE A 62 -10.96 0.74 -7.10
N ILE A 63 -11.82 0.24 -6.22
CA ILE A 63 -11.61 0.28 -4.77
C ILE A 63 -10.35 -0.51 -4.39
N GLY A 64 -10.16 -1.71 -4.95
CA GLY A 64 -8.94 -2.50 -4.77
C GLY A 64 -7.68 -1.76 -5.26
N LEU A 65 -7.76 -1.08 -6.39
CA LEU A 65 -6.67 -0.31 -6.98
C LEU A 65 -6.33 0.92 -6.11
N LEU A 66 -7.33 1.62 -5.58
CA LEU A 66 -7.15 2.71 -4.62
C LEU A 66 -6.44 2.23 -3.34
N ALA A 67 -6.82 1.06 -2.81
CA ALA A 67 -6.15 0.49 -1.64
C ALA A 67 -4.68 0.16 -1.94
N CYS A 68 -4.38 -0.36 -3.13
CA CYS A 68 -3.01 -0.59 -3.59
C CYS A 68 -2.22 0.72 -3.70
N VAL A 69 -2.78 1.75 -4.34
CA VAL A 69 -2.15 3.08 -4.46
C VAL A 69 -1.86 3.68 -3.09
N PHE A 70 -2.81 3.59 -2.16
CA PHE A 70 -2.63 4.08 -0.80
C PHE A 70 -1.50 3.34 -0.07
N GLY A 71 -1.43 2.02 -0.22
CA GLY A 71 -0.33 1.21 0.29
C GLY A 71 1.03 1.64 -0.27
N VAL A 72 1.12 1.84 -1.59
CA VAL A 72 2.36 2.30 -2.25
C VAL A 72 2.76 3.70 -1.79
N LEU A 73 1.80 4.63 -1.67
CA LEU A 73 2.04 5.98 -1.17
C LEU A 73 2.55 5.99 0.27
N TRP A 74 1.95 5.16 1.13
CA TRP A 74 2.39 5.03 2.51
C TRP A 74 3.84 4.54 2.61
N VAL A 75 4.19 3.59 1.74
CA VAL A 75 5.53 3.04 1.61
C VAL A 75 6.54 4.07 1.13
N THR A 76 6.23 4.83 0.08
CA THR A 76 7.15 5.86 -0.44
C THR A 76 7.35 6.97 0.58
N ILE A 77 6.31 7.40 1.29
CA ILE A 77 6.42 8.36 2.38
C ILE A 77 7.31 7.80 3.51
N GLY A 78 7.10 6.55 3.92
CA GLY A 78 7.92 5.90 4.93
C GLY A 78 9.40 5.78 4.52
N LEU A 79 9.67 5.48 3.24
CA LEU A 79 11.02 5.41 2.70
C LEU A 79 11.69 6.79 2.66
N PHE A 80 10.97 7.83 2.24
CA PHE A 80 11.43 9.21 2.27
C PHE A 80 11.70 9.70 3.69
N ALA A 81 10.81 9.39 4.63
CA ALA A 81 11.00 9.71 6.03
C ALA A 81 12.24 9.02 6.60
N LEU A 82 12.47 7.74 6.28
CA LEU A 82 13.67 7.01 6.69
C LEU A 82 14.94 7.67 6.12
N LEU A 83 14.97 7.96 4.81
CA LEU A 83 16.10 8.61 4.14
C LEU A 83 16.36 10.03 4.64
N ALA A 84 15.33 10.76 5.05
CA ALA A 84 15.46 12.11 5.59
C ALA A 84 15.85 12.13 7.09
N LEU A 85 15.35 11.20 7.90
CA LEU A 85 15.65 11.16 9.34
C LEU A 85 17.06 10.60 9.63
N PHE A 86 17.52 9.63 8.84
CA PHE A 86 18.85 9.01 9.03
C PHE A 86 20.01 10.02 9.05
N PRO A 87 20.13 10.95 8.08
CA PRO A 87 21.22 11.93 8.07
C PRO A 87 21.08 12.96 9.20
N ILE A 88 19.85 13.37 9.56
CA ILE A 88 19.62 14.37 10.63
C ILE A 88 20.01 13.79 12.00
N GLY A 89 19.61 12.55 12.29
CA GLY A 89 19.97 11.87 13.54
C GLY A 89 21.47 11.64 13.69
N ALA A 90 22.15 11.25 12.61
CA ALA A 90 23.61 11.08 12.58
C ALA A 90 24.35 12.42 12.78
N MET A 91 23.84 13.51 12.18
CA MET A 91 24.43 14.84 12.31
C MET A 91 24.28 15.39 13.74
N MET A 92 23.12 15.20 14.39
CA MET A 92 22.92 15.62 15.78
C MET A 92 23.79 14.84 16.77
N THR A 93 23.99 13.53 16.56
CA THR A 93 24.90 12.73 17.40
C THR A 93 26.37 13.10 17.20
N ALA A 94 26.78 13.45 15.97
CA ALA A 94 28.12 13.96 15.69
C ALA A 94 28.38 15.33 16.36
N ILE A 95 27.40 16.23 16.36
CA ILE A 95 27.51 17.56 16.99
C ILE A 95 27.62 17.44 18.52
N SER A 96 26.81 16.58 19.15
CA SER A 96 26.84 16.38 20.61
C SER A 96 28.22 15.90 21.11
N ARG A 97 28.90 15.02 20.35
CA ARG A 97 30.24 14.53 20.70
C ARG A 97 31.32 15.61 20.65
N ARG A 98 31.17 16.64 19.82
CA ARG A 98 32.15 17.72 19.68
C ARG A 98 32.18 18.71 20.85
N SER A 99 31.14 18.71 21.70
CA SER A 99 31.03 19.61 22.85
C SER A 99 31.77 19.13 24.11
N LYS A 100 32.26 17.88 24.12
CA LYS A 100 32.90 17.25 25.29
C LYS A 100 34.43 17.17 25.20
N THR A 101 35.08 18.07 24.48
CA THR A 101 36.55 18.16 24.57
C THR A 101 36.91 18.80 25.92
N PRO A 102 37.56 18.08 26.85
CA PRO A 102 37.95 18.65 28.14
C PRO A 102 38.98 19.76 27.87
N ARG A 103 38.73 20.97 28.38
CA ARG A 103 39.79 21.99 28.48
C ARG A 103 40.90 21.39 29.33
N THR A 104 42.01 21.04 28.68
CA THR A 104 43.27 20.71 29.33
C THR A 104 43.58 21.81 30.34
N GLN A 105 43.41 21.50 31.63
CA GLN A 105 43.92 22.36 32.69
C GLN A 105 45.43 22.31 32.58
N ILE A 106 45.99 23.37 32.02
CA ILE A 106 47.42 23.67 32.09
C ILE A 106 47.65 24.03 33.55
N SER A 107 48.08 23.04 34.33
CA SER A 107 48.59 23.25 35.69
C SER A 107 49.87 24.08 35.57
N GLU A 108 49.79 25.34 35.99
CA GLU A 108 50.96 26.19 36.23
C GLU A 108 51.89 25.49 37.26
N PRO A 109 53.20 25.41 37.01
CA PRO A 109 54.13 24.96 38.03
C PRO A 109 54.27 26.08 39.06
N SER A 110 53.76 25.85 40.27
CA SER A 110 54.05 26.69 41.43
C SER A 110 55.54 26.62 41.72
N ALA A 111 56.17 27.80 41.71
CA ALA A 111 57.52 28.05 42.19
C ALA A 111 57.67 27.75 43.69
#